data_AF-A0A841CAV8-F1
#
_entry.id   AF-A0A841CAV8-F1
#
_cell.length_a   1.000
_cell.length_b   1.000
_cell.length_c   1.000
_cell.angle_alpha   90.00
_cell.angle_beta   90.00
_cell.angle_gamma   90.00
#
_symmetry.space_group_name_H-M   'P 1'
#
loop_
_entity.id
_entity.type
_entity.pdbx_description
1 polymer ?
#
loop_
_entity_poly.entity_id
_entity_poly.type
_entity_poly.pdbx_seq_one_letter_code
_entity_poly.pdbx_strand_id
1 'polypeptide(L)'
;MVSGVLVPITGLLGVVVVVTGWLSVLRTVFTPRRTSSRIARGSVRAVVAVVFPLARHLPHQLRERVLDTCTPVSVFLMAWCWLGLQVVGFGLLAVSTGATPPRFTEVVRFFMLEGVGAAAGLVLPAWVSCVMVLSVFMVHLLRLTDSFRRRELSVAGLMATAETPLDAESLLADYLRTGSREQLDGMFAQWSAWLADIRATHVSYPSLLYYRPASQFVWLRAAVVVLDAAALVQAVAPNWAPPHTRALLHTGTCCLHESAIRLGLHVPKSVVSLHGREEHAFTDSVRGAVSAGLPPERTGQDAWWAFQAARTRYAPHISAISARLMYDFELPAPPVEPVPDVRKKVPSA
;
A
#
# COMPACT_ATOMS: atom_id res chain seq x y z
N MET A 1 -23.39 -44.14 -22.50
CA MET A 1 -22.05 -44.04 -21.88
C MET A 1 -21.59 -42.60 -21.68
N VAL A 2 -21.80 -41.68 -22.63
CA VAL A 2 -21.38 -40.27 -22.50
C VAL A 2 -22.01 -39.57 -21.28
N SER A 3 -23.28 -39.82 -20.96
CA SER A 3 -23.95 -39.24 -19.78
C SER A 3 -23.43 -39.74 -18.43
N GLY A 4 -22.92 -40.98 -18.34
CA GLY A 4 -22.48 -41.58 -17.08
C GLY A 4 -21.14 -41.04 -16.55
N VAL A 5 -20.27 -40.55 -17.43
CA VAL A 5 -18.96 -39.98 -17.07
C VAL A 5 -19.04 -38.46 -16.87
N LEU A 6 -19.95 -37.78 -17.57
CA LEU A 6 -20.14 -36.32 -17.43
C LEU A 6 -20.60 -35.92 -16.03
N VAL A 7 -21.54 -36.67 -15.44
CA VAL A 7 -22.10 -36.39 -14.10
C VAL A 7 -21.05 -36.34 -12.98
N PRO A 8 -20.17 -37.36 -12.80
CA PRO A 8 -19.16 -37.33 -11.76
C PRO A 8 -18.10 -36.26 -12.00
N ILE A 9 -17.76 -35.96 -13.26
CA ILE A 9 -16.82 -34.87 -13.60
C ILE A 9 -17.41 -33.51 -13.22
N THR A 10 -18.69 -33.26 -13.53
CA THR A 10 -19.38 -32.02 -13.14
C THR A 10 -19.46 -31.86 -11.63
N GLY A 11 -19.76 -32.94 -10.90
CA GLY A 11 -19.77 -32.93 -9.43
C GLY A 11 -18.39 -32.61 -8.86
N LEU A 12 -17.34 -33.27 -9.34
CA LEU A 12 -15.96 -33.01 -8.91
C LEU A 12 -15.54 -31.55 -9.19
N LEU A 13 -15.87 -31.02 -10.37
CA LEU A 13 -15.60 -29.63 -10.71
C LEU A 13 -16.32 -28.67 -9.76
N GLY A 14 -17.58 -28.95 -9.42
CA GLY A 14 -18.34 -28.18 -8.43
C GLY A 14 -17.66 -28.14 -7.07
N VAL A 15 -17.21 -29.30 -6.55
CA VAL A 15 -16.44 -29.37 -5.29
C VAL A 15 -15.18 -28.52 -5.37
N VAL A 16 -14.39 -28.66 -6.44
CA VAL A 16 -13.14 -27.91 -6.62
C VAL A 16 -13.39 -26.41 -6.63
N VAL A 17 -14.45 -25.94 -7.28
CA VAL A 17 -14.83 -24.52 -7.32
C VAL A 17 -15.21 -24.00 -5.93
N VAL A 18 -16.08 -24.70 -5.19
CA VAL A 18 -16.48 -24.32 -3.82
C VAL A 18 -15.27 -24.25 -2.88
N VAL A 19 -14.45 -25.30 -2.89
CA VAL A 19 -13.25 -25.39 -2.04
C VAL A 19 -12.24 -24.30 -2.40
N THR A 20 -12.07 -23.99 -3.69
CA THR A 20 -11.19 -22.89 -4.13
C THR A 20 -11.70 -21.53 -3.62
N GLY A 21 -13.02 -21.32 -3.63
CA GLY A 21 -13.67 -20.15 -3.04
C GLY A 21 -13.35 -20.02 -1.55
N TRP A 22 -13.58 -21.08 -0.77
CA TRP A 22 -13.26 -21.11 0.66
C TRP A 22 -11.77 -20.88 0.94
N LEU A 23 -10.88 -21.54 0.21
CA LEU A 23 -9.44 -21.34 0.35
C LEU A 23 -9.04 -19.90 0.02
N SER A 24 -9.68 -19.26 -0.96
CA SER A 24 -9.44 -17.85 -1.26
C SER A 24 -9.87 -16.94 -0.12
N VAL A 25 -11.04 -17.19 0.48
CA VAL A 25 -11.58 -16.44 1.62
C VAL A 25 -10.67 -16.60 2.84
N LEU A 26 -10.35 -17.84 3.21
CA LEU A 26 -9.48 -18.16 4.35
C LEU A 26 -8.09 -17.55 4.20
N ARG A 27 -7.51 -17.62 2.99
CA ARG A 27 -6.20 -17.01 2.70
C ARG A 27 -6.22 -15.50 2.78
N THR A 28 -7.32 -14.85 2.40
CA THR A 28 -7.41 -13.38 2.37
C THR A 28 -7.63 -12.81 3.76
N VAL A 29 -8.39 -13.49 4.61
CA VAL A 29 -8.80 -12.94 5.91
C VAL A 29 -8.02 -13.52 7.10
N PHE A 30 -7.77 -14.83 7.11
CA PHE A 30 -7.24 -15.51 8.30
C PHE A 30 -5.77 -15.88 8.19
N THR A 31 -5.19 -15.95 7.00
CA THR A 31 -3.82 -16.44 6.85
C THR A 31 -2.83 -15.27 6.70
N PRO A 32 -1.98 -14.99 7.71
CA PRO A 32 -0.93 -13.98 7.60
C PRO A 32 0.18 -14.51 6.69
N ARG A 33 0.01 -14.38 5.37
CA ARG A 33 1.03 -14.77 4.36
C ARG A 33 1.56 -13.54 3.63
N ARG A 34 2.77 -13.68 3.08
CA ARG A 34 3.45 -12.67 2.25
C ARG A 34 2.66 -12.23 1.00
N THR A 35 1.55 -12.89 0.66
CA THR A 35 0.71 -12.55 -0.49
C THR A 35 -0.76 -12.82 -0.21
N SER A 36 -1.60 -11.82 -0.52
CA SER A 36 -3.06 -11.97 -0.58
C SER A 36 -3.49 -12.92 -1.72
N SER A 37 -4.75 -13.39 -1.67
CA SER A 37 -5.29 -14.34 -2.65
C SER A 37 -5.23 -13.79 -4.08
N ARG A 38 -5.31 -14.69 -5.07
CA ARG A 38 -5.37 -14.29 -6.49
C ARG A 38 -6.62 -13.46 -6.79
N ILE A 39 -7.74 -13.75 -6.13
CA ILE A 39 -9.01 -13.03 -6.31
C ILE A 39 -8.87 -11.60 -5.77
N ALA A 40 -8.35 -11.42 -4.56
CA ALA A 40 -8.15 -10.08 -3.97
C ALA A 40 -7.21 -9.20 -4.81
N ARG A 41 -6.09 -9.77 -5.30
CA ARG A 41 -5.17 -9.03 -6.18
C ARG A 41 -5.78 -8.80 -7.56
N GLY A 42 -6.51 -9.77 -8.08
CA GLY A 42 -7.17 -9.72 -9.37
C GLY A 42 -8.25 -8.64 -9.41
N SER A 43 -9.08 -8.53 -8.37
CA SER A 43 -10.12 -7.51 -8.28
C SER A 43 -9.53 -6.10 -8.26
N VAL A 44 -8.49 -5.86 -7.45
CA VAL A 44 -7.77 -4.57 -7.42
C VAL A 44 -7.19 -4.24 -8.79
N ARG A 45 -6.50 -5.19 -9.43
CA ARG A 45 -5.94 -4.95 -10.78
C ARG A 45 -7.01 -4.66 -11.82
N ALA A 46 -8.12 -5.39 -11.79
CA ALA A 46 -9.22 -5.21 -12.74
C ALA A 46 -9.82 -3.80 -12.62
N VAL A 47 -10.10 -3.36 -11.39
CA VAL A 47 -10.62 -2.00 -11.15
C VAL A 47 -9.60 -0.94 -11.55
N VAL A 48 -8.34 -1.08 -11.14
CA VAL A 48 -7.27 -0.13 -11.47
C VAL A 48 -7.05 -0.03 -12.98
N ALA A 49 -7.10 -1.15 -13.71
CA ALA A 49 -6.94 -1.19 -15.16
C ALA A 49 -8.04 -0.42 -15.90
N VAL A 50 -9.24 -0.33 -15.31
CA VAL A 50 -10.35 0.46 -15.84
C VAL A 50 -10.23 1.91 -15.36
N VAL A 51 -10.16 2.14 -14.05
CA VAL A 51 -10.31 3.46 -13.45
C VAL A 51 -9.13 4.39 -13.76
N PHE A 52 -7.89 3.91 -13.72
CA PHE A 52 -6.71 4.79 -13.87
C PHE A 52 -6.59 5.40 -15.27
N PRO A 53 -6.79 4.66 -16.38
CA PRO A 53 -6.82 5.26 -17.71
C PRO A 53 -7.90 6.34 -17.85
N LEU A 54 -9.11 6.10 -17.33
CA LEU A 54 -10.17 7.12 -17.33
C LEU A 54 -9.74 8.36 -16.53
N ALA A 55 -9.23 8.15 -15.33
CA ALA A 55 -8.84 9.21 -14.40
C ALA A 55 -7.78 10.18 -14.97
N ARG A 56 -6.91 9.71 -15.88
CA ARG A 56 -5.87 10.56 -16.53
C ARG A 56 -6.44 11.68 -17.39
N HIS A 57 -7.64 11.49 -17.93
CA HIS A 57 -8.27 12.45 -18.83
C HIS A 57 -9.24 13.40 -18.11
N LEU A 58 -9.41 13.24 -16.80
CA LEU A 58 -10.35 14.01 -16.01
C LEU A 58 -9.66 15.22 -15.35
N PRO A 59 -10.41 16.33 -15.12
CA PRO A 59 -9.91 17.44 -14.32
C PRO A 59 -9.66 17.00 -12.88
N HIS A 60 -8.74 17.66 -12.18
CA HIS A 60 -8.25 17.30 -10.85
C HIS A 60 -9.38 16.89 -9.87
N GLN A 61 -10.41 17.73 -9.69
CA GLN A 61 -11.49 17.44 -8.75
C GLN A 61 -12.27 16.15 -9.06
N LEU A 62 -12.51 15.87 -10.35
CA LEU A 62 -13.25 14.69 -10.77
C LEU A 62 -12.34 13.45 -10.77
N ARG A 63 -11.06 13.62 -11.13
CA ARG A 63 -10.02 12.59 -11.01
C ARG A 63 -9.94 12.06 -9.59
N GLU A 64 -9.86 12.93 -8.59
CA GLU A 64 -9.80 12.53 -7.18
C GLU A 64 -11.03 11.71 -6.76
N ARG A 65 -12.23 12.15 -7.12
CA ARG A 65 -13.48 11.43 -6.83
C ARG A 65 -13.50 10.05 -7.48
N VAL A 66 -13.08 9.95 -8.73
CA VAL A 66 -13.05 8.69 -9.48
C VAL A 66 -12.00 7.73 -8.90
N LEU A 67 -10.81 8.24 -8.57
CA LEU A 67 -9.75 7.44 -7.93
C LEU A 67 -10.18 6.92 -6.55
N ASP A 68 -10.93 7.71 -5.76
CA ASP A 68 -11.42 7.28 -4.45
C ASP A 68 -12.37 6.07 -4.52
N THR A 69 -13.07 5.89 -5.65
CA THR A 69 -13.91 4.69 -5.87
C THR A 69 -13.12 3.41 -6.08
N CYS A 70 -11.81 3.48 -6.40
CA CYS A 70 -11.00 2.30 -6.70
C CYS A 70 -11.06 1.26 -5.60
N THR A 71 -10.89 1.69 -4.34
CA THR A 71 -10.85 0.76 -3.22
C THR A 71 -12.20 0.09 -2.94
N PRO A 72 -13.30 0.84 -2.67
CA PRO A 72 -14.58 0.21 -2.39
C PRO A 72 -15.00 -0.72 -3.54
N VAL A 73 -14.89 -0.29 -4.79
CA VAL A 73 -15.25 -1.13 -5.95
C VAL A 73 -14.39 -2.40 -6.02
N SER A 74 -13.09 -2.32 -5.75
CA SER A 74 -12.20 -3.50 -5.74
C SER A 74 -12.58 -4.53 -4.68
N VAL A 75 -13.00 -4.04 -3.50
CA VAL A 75 -13.37 -4.88 -2.36
C VAL A 75 -14.75 -5.52 -2.59
N PHE A 76 -15.71 -4.76 -3.13
CA PHE A 76 -17.00 -5.33 -3.54
C PHE A 76 -16.85 -6.32 -4.70
N LEU A 77 -16.03 -6.02 -5.71
CA LEU A 77 -15.75 -6.96 -6.81
C LEU A 77 -15.15 -8.27 -6.29
N MET A 78 -14.26 -8.21 -5.29
CA MET A 78 -13.73 -9.40 -4.63
C MET A 78 -14.86 -10.23 -3.98
N ALA A 79 -15.76 -9.60 -3.24
CA ALA A 79 -16.91 -10.26 -2.63
C ALA A 79 -17.83 -10.90 -3.67
N TRP A 80 -18.11 -10.18 -4.76
CA TRP A 80 -18.89 -10.69 -5.90
C TRP A 80 -18.23 -11.91 -6.52
N CYS A 81 -16.90 -11.91 -6.71
CA CYS A 81 -16.18 -13.09 -7.20
C CYS A 81 -16.28 -14.27 -6.23
N TRP A 82 -16.19 -14.04 -4.92
CA TRP A 82 -16.34 -15.12 -3.93
C TRP A 82 -17.75 -15.71 -3.93
N LEU A 83 -18.78 -14.86 -3.92
CA LEU A 83 -20.17 -15.31 -3.99
C LEU A 83 -20.45 -16.01 -5.32
N GLY A 84 -19.96 -15.46 -6.43
CA GLY A 84 -20.08 -16.07 -7.75
C GLY A 84 -19.46 -17.46 -7.82
N LEU A 85 -18.30 -17.69 -7.18
CA LEU A 85 -17.71 -19.03 -7.07
C LEU A 85 -18.62 -19.98 -6.29
N GLN A 86 -19.27 -19.54 -5.22
CA GLN A 86 -20.21 -20.40 -4.49
C GLN A 86 -21.44 -20.73 -5.32
N VAL A 87 -22.03 -19.73 -5.99
CA VAL A 87 -23.18 -19.91 -6.88
C VAL A 87 -22.85 -20.91 -7.99
N VAL A 88 -21.72 -20.73 -8.67
CA VAL A 88 -21.28 -21.63 -9.75
C VAL A 88 -20.96 -23.02 -9.21
N GLY A 89 -20.22 -23.11 -8.11
CA GLY A 89 -19.81 -24.38 -7.52
C GLY A 89 -21.00 -25.24 -7.06
N PHE A 90 -21.94 -24.65 -6.32
CA PHE A 90 -23.16 -25.35 -5.91
C PHE A 90 -24.12 -25.61 -7.07
N GLY A 91 -24.17 -24.74 -8.08
CA GLY A 91 -24.90 -24.99 -9.32
C GLY A 91 -24.39 -26.23 -10.07
N LEU A 92 -23.07 -26.41 -10.15
CA LEU A 92 -22.46 -27.61 -10.74
C LEU A 92 -22.77 -28.86 -9.90
N LEU A 93 -22.73 -28.76 -8.58
CA LEU A 93 -23.12 -29.87 -7.69
C LEU A 93 -24.59 -30.25 -7.88
N ALA A 94 -25.50 -29.28 -8.00
CA ALA A 94 -26.91 -29.54 -8.25
C ALA A 94 -27.13 -30.24 -9.60
N VAL A 95 -26.44 -29.81 -10.66
CA VAL A 95 -26.49 -30.49 -11.97
C VAL A 95 -26.01 -31.94 -11.87
N SER A 96 -25.02 -32.22 -11.01
CA SER A 96 -24.51 -33.58 -10.80
C SER A 96 -25.50 -34.52 -10.09
N THR A 97 -26.53 -33.99 -9.40
CA THR A 97 -27.59 -34.82 -8.82
C THR A 97 -28.73 -35.12 -9.80
N GLY A 98 -28.60 -34.68 -11.06
CA GLY A 98 -29.64 -34.82 -12.07
C GLY A 98 -30.65 -33.66 -12.07
N ALA A 99 -30.40 -32.58 -11.31
CA ALA A 99 -31.18 -31.36 -11.46
C ALA A 99 -30.93 -30.73 -12.84
N THR A 100 -31.97 -30.16 -13.43
CA THR A 100 -31.83 -29.40 -14.68
C THR A 100 -30.90 -28.20 -14.47
N PRO A 101 -30.07 -27.83 -15.47
CA PRO A 101 -29.18 -26.69 -15.35
C PRO A 101 -29.97 -25.45 -14.89
N PRO A 102 -29.52 -24.77 -13.82
CA PRO A 102 -30.36 -23.79 -13.18
C PRO A 102 -30.49 -22.57 -14.09
N ARG A 103 -31.74 -22.26 -14.50
CA ARG A 103 -32.07 -20.93 -15.03
C ARG A 103 -31.81 -19.90 -13.94
N PHE A 104 -31.62 -18.63 -14.30
CA PHE A 104 -31.40 -17.57 -13.31
C PHE A 104 -32.45 -17.56 -12.19
N THR A 105 -33.72 -17.83 -12.54
CA THR A 105 -34.82 -17.98 -11.58
C THR A 105 -34.62 -19.14 -10.60
N GLU A 106 -34.12 -20.28 -11.07
CA GLU A 106 -33.85 -21.46 -10.23
C GLU A 106 -32.65 -21.24 -9.33
N VAL A 107 -31.62 -20.51 -9.78
CA VAL A 107 -30.51 -20.08 -8.92
C VAL A 107 -31.04 -19.22 -7.78
N VAL A 108 -31.88 -18.22 -8.08
CA VAL A 108 -32.46 -17.34 -7.06
C VAL A 108 -33.27 -18.14 -6.05
N ARG A 109 -34.17 -19.03 -6.51
CA ARG A 109 -34.99 -19.89 -5.63
C ARG A 109 -34.15 -20.81 -4.75
N PHE A 110 -33.13 -21.43 -5.32
CA PHE A 110 -32.19 -22.29 -4.59
C PHE A 110 -31.49 -21.55 -3.45
N PHE A 111 -31.11 -20.28 -3.64
CA PHE A 111 -30.52 -19.45 -2.58
C PHE A 111 -31.55 -18.79 -1.64
N MET A 112 -32.84 -18.76 -2.00
CA MET A 112 -33.96 -18.37 -1.14
C MET A 112 -34.48 -19.52 -0.27
N LEU A 113 -33.70 -20.60 -0.12
CA LEU A 113 -34.05 -21.81 0.63
C LEU A 113 -35.26 -22.60 0.05
N GLU A 114 -35.70 -22.28 -1.16
CA GLU A 114 -36.71 -23.05 -1.87
C GLU A 114 -36.03 -24.23 -2.56
N GLY A 115 -36.03 -25.40 -1.90
CA GLY A 115 -35.45 -26.60 -2.47
C GLY A 115 -36.20 -27.08 -3.71
N VAL A 116 -35.46 -27.31 -4.80
CA VAL A 116 -36.02 -27.80 -6.06
C VAL A 116 -35.49 -29.21 -6.36
N GLY A 117 -36.37 -30.21 -6.26
CA GLY A 117 -36.13 -31.58 -6.76
C GLY A 117 -34.91 -32.29 -6.15
N ALA A 118 -34.15 -32.99 -6.99
CA ALA A 118 -33.02 -33.85 -6.61
C ALA A 118 -31.83 -33.12 -5.95
N ALA A 119 -31.82 -31.78 -5.91
CA ALA A 119 -30.76 -30.98 -5.30
C ALA A 119 -31.14 -30.39 -3.93
N ALA A 120 -32.30 -30.75 -3.36
CA ALA A 120 -32.78 -30.19 -2.09
C ALA A 120 -31.76 -30.30 -0.93
N GLY A 121 -30.98 -31.38 -0.87
CA GLY A 121 -29.94 -31.56 0.16
C GLY A 121 -28.76 -30.59 0.06
N LEU A 122 -28.58 -29.90 -1.06
CA LEU A 122 -27.48 -28.93 -1.28
C LEU A 122 -27.86 -27.50 -0.91
N VAL A 123 -29.15 -27.21 -0.72
CA VAL A 123 -29.67 -25.86 -0.42
C VAL A 123 -29.08 -25.32 0.88
N LEU A 124 -29.16 -26.09 1.97
CA LEU A 124 -28.65 -25.66 3.26
C LEU A 124 -27.12 -25.47 3.24
N PRO A 125 -26.29 -26.41 2.74
CA PRO A 125 -24.85 -26.20 2.58
C PRO A 125 -24.50 -24.97 1.72
N ALA A 126 -25.22 -24.74 0.63
CA ALA A 126 -24.99 -23.58 -0.24
C ALA A 126 -25.28 -22.27 0.49
N TRP A 127 -26.41 -22.21 1.20
CA TRP A 127 -26.79 -21.04 1.97
C TRP A 127 -25.79 -20.76 3.10
N VAL A 128 -25.43 -21.79 3.88
CA VAL A 128 -24.39 -21.68 4.93
C VAL A 128 -23.06 -21.21 4.34
N SER A 129 -22.66 -21.71 3.18
CA SER A 129 -21.44 -21.27 2.48
C SER A 129 -21.50 -19.78 2.13
N CYS A 130 -22.60 -19.29 1.55
CA CYS A 130 -22.78 -17.88 1.22
C CYS A 130 -22.78 -16.98 2.46
N VAL A 131 -23.49 -17.38 3.52
CA VAL A 131 -23.51 -16.66 4.81
C VAL A 131 -22.12 -16.63 5.44
N MET A 132 -21.36 -17.72 5.36
CA MET A 132 -19.98 -17.75 5.83
C MET A 132 -19.10 -16.78 5.02
N VAL A 133 -19.20 -16.78 3.69
CA VAL A 133 -18.46 -15.84 2.83
C VAL A 133 -18.79 -14.39 3.20
N LEU A 134 -20.07 -14.05 3.36
CA LEU A 134 -20.52 -12.71 3.72
C LEU A 134 -20.04 -12.31 5.12
N SER A 135 -20.13 -13.21 6.09
CA SER A 135 -19.64 -13.00 7.46
C SER A 135 -18.14 -12.71 7.47
N VAL A 136 -17.34 -13.51 6.74
CA VAL A 136 -15.90 -13.32 6.64
C VAL A 136 -15.54 -12.04 5.86
N PHE A 137 -16.34 -11.69 4.85
CA PHE A 137 -16.22 -10.42 4.14
C PHE A 137 -16.45 -9.21 5.05
N MET A 138 -17.42 -9.27 5.96
CA MET A 138 -17.64 -8.22 6.95
C MET A 138 -16.42 -8.06 7.87
N VAL A 139 -15.85 -9.17 8.35
CA VAL A 139 -14.59 -9.15 9.13
C VAL A 139 -13.44 -8.52 8.33
N HIS A 140 -13.35 -8.82 7.04
CA HIS A 140 -12.36 -8.21 6.15
C HIS A 140 -12.53 -6.69 6.05
N LEU A 141 -13.75 -6.20 5.86
CA LEU A 141 -14.06 -4.77 5.79
C LEU A 141 -13.67 -4.04 7.09
N LEU A 142 -13.97 -4.64 8.24
CA LEU A 142 -13.60 -4.07 9.53
C LEU A 142 -12.08 -3.96 9.69
N ARG A 143 -11.33 -5.03 9.35
CA ARG A 143 -9.86 -5.00 9.40
C ARG A 143 -9.24 -4.04 8.41
N LEU A 144 -9.82 -3.93 7.21
CA LEU A 144 -9.37 -3.00 6.18
C LEU A 144 -9.52 -1.55 6.63
N THR A 145 -10.70 -1.18 7.16
CA THR A 145 -10.98 0.19 7.62
C THR A 145 -10.17 0.56 8.85
N ASP A 146 -9.99 -0.36 9.78
CA ASP A 146 -9.11 -0.20 10.94
C ASP A 146 -7.64 0.02 10.53
N SER A 147 -7.13 -0.77 9.59
CA SER A 147 -5.78 -0.57 9.04
C SER A 147 -5.62 0.78 8.34
N PHE A 148 -6.62 1.23 7.59
CA PHE A 148 -6.61 2.56 6.97
C PHE A 148 -6.59 3.66 8.04
N ARG A 149 -7.45 3.56 9.06
CA ARG A 149 -7.51 4.54 10.15
C ARG A 149 -6.19 4.67 10.90
N ARG A 150 -5.54 3.55 11.23
CA ARG A 150 -4.21 3.58 11.87
C ARG A 150 -3.17 4.28 11.01
N ARG A 151 -3.17 4.04 9.68
CA ARG A 151 -2.27 4.72 8.76
C ARG A 151 -2.46 6.23 8.83
N GLU A 152 -3.69 6.69 8.67
CA GLU A 152 -4.01 8.12 8.60
C GLU A 152 -3.87 8.83 9.96
N LEU A 153 -4.11 8.14 11.08
CA LEU A 153 -4.03 8.74 12.42
C LEU A 153 -2.61 9.24 12.74
N SER A 154 -1.57 8.46 12.41
CA SER A 154 -0.18 8.90 12.62
C SER A 154 0.19 10.08 11.73
N VAL A 155 -0.34 10.13 10.51
CA VAL A 155 -0.14 11.24 9.58
C VAL A 155 -0.80 12.51 10.12
N ALA A 156 -2.06 12.40 10.57
CA ALA A 156 -2.79 13.51 11.18
C ALA A 156 -2.11 14.00 12.48
N GLY A 157 -1.60 13.08 13.29
CA GLY A 157 -0.85 13.40 14.51
C GLY A 157 0.41 14.23 14.22
N LEU A 158 1.17 13.87 13.19
CA LEU A 158 2.34 14.65 12.77
C LEU A 158 1.97 16.05 12.27
N MET A 159 0.88 16.17 11.51
CA MET A 159 0.39 17.47 11.05
C MET A 159 -0.06 18.37 12.21
N ALA A 160 -0.66 17.78 13.26
CA ALA A 160 -1.17 18.55 14.39
C ALA A 160 -0.04 19.16 15.24
N THR A 161 1.16 18.57 15.22
CA THR A 161 2.32 19.05 15.98
C THR A 161 3.26 19.91 15.17
N ALA A 162 3.14 19.94 13.85
CA ALA A 162 4.10 20.58 12.96
C ALA A 162 3.78 22.05 12.70
N GLU A 163 4.81 22.90 12.68
CA GLU A 163 4.72 24.22 12.06
C GLU A 163 4.64 24.10 10.52
N THR A 164 3.92 25.01 9.87
CA THR A 164 3.79 25.03 8.40
C THR A 164 4.91 25.85 7.75
N PRO A 165 5.60 25.34 6.72
CA PRO A 165 5.46 24.03 6.10
C PRO A 165 6.16 22.89 6.88
N LEU A 166 5.50 21.72 6.92
CA LEU A 166 6.10 20.51 7.47
C LEU A 166 7.14 19.94 6.48
N ASP A 167 8.41 20.16 6.80
CA ASP A 167 9.57 19.61 6.12
C ASP A 167 10.47 18.86 7.13
N ALA A 168 11.53 18.21 6.63
CA ALA A 168 12.39 17.39 7.48
C ALA A 168 13.28 18.23 8.40
N GLU A 169 13.68 19.42 7.96
CA GLU A 169 14.55 20.34 8.68
C GLU A 169 13.85 21.04 9.84
N SER A 170 12.65 21.56 9.61
CA SER A 170 11.80 22.18 10.62
C SER A 170 11.42 21.16 11.69
N LEU A 171 10.97 19.97 11.26
CA LEU A 171 10.67 18.87 12.17
C LEU A 171 11.90 18.51 13.02
N LEU A 172 13.07 18.33 12.39
CA LEU A 172 14.28 17.98 13.12
C LEU A 172 14.71 19.11 14.07
N ALA A 173 14.65 20.36 13.62
CA ALA A 173 15.02 21.52 14.43
C ALA A 173 14.13 21.66 15.67
N ASP A 174 12.83 21.37 15.57
CA ASP A 174 11.91 21.39 16.71
C ASP A 174 12.31 20.39 17.79
N TYR A 175 12.57 19.14 17.40
CA TYR A 175 13.01 18.10 18.34
C TYR A 175 14.37 18.37 18.97
N LEU A 176 15.29 19.01 18.24
CA LEU A 176 16.60 19.36 18.75
C LEU A 176 16.52 20.56 19.70
N ARG A 177 15.71 21.58 19.40
CA ARG A 177 15.51 22.77 20.23
C ARG A 177 14.83 22.47 21.56
N THR A 178 13.93 21.49 21.60
CA THR A 178 13.36 20.99 22.86
C THR A 178 14.34 20.15 23.67
N GLY A 179 15.54 19.89 23.14
CA GLY A 179 16.69 19.35 23.87
C GLY A 179 16.63 17.85 24.15
N SER A 180 15.70 17.10 23.55
CA SER A 180 15.52 15.68 23.89
C SER A 180 15.81 14.75 22.72
N ARG A 181 17.04 14.23 22.72
CA ARG A 181 17.46 13.07 21.91
C ARG A 181 16.51 11.88 22.11
N GLU A 182 15.99 11.73 23.33
CA GLU A 182 15.07 10.67 23.73
C GLU A 182 13.69 10.85 23.10
N GLN A 183 13.16 12.07 23.04
CA GLN A 183 11.90 12.35 22.33
C GLN A 183 12.05 12.09 20.82
N LEU A 184 13.19 12.47 20.24
CA LEU A 184 13.50 12.14 18.84
C LEU A 184 13.61 10.63 18.62
N ASP A 185 14.22 9.89 19.54
CA ASP A 185 14.25 8.42 19.50
C ASP A 185 12.85 7.81 19.57
N GLY A 186 11.99 8.30 20.47
CA GLY A 186 10.61 7.86 20.61
C GLY A 186 9.80 8.10 19.33
N MET A 187 9.98 9.25 18.70
CA MET A 187 9.39 9.55 17.39
C MET A 187 9.91 8.58 16.32
N PHE A 188 11.22 8.33 16.23
CA PHE A 188 11.77 7.35 15.28
C PHE A 188 11.29 5.92 15.53
N ALA A 189 11.15 5.51 16.79
CA ALA A 189 10.60 4.21 17.16
C ALA A 189 9.14 4.07 16.71
N GLN A 190 8.32 5.09 16.96
CA GLN A 190 6.92 5.13 16.54
C GLN A 190 6.76 5.03 15.02
N TRP A 191 7.54 5.81 14.26
CA TRP A 191 7.48 5.79 12.80
C TRP A 191 8.07 4.52 12.19
N SER A 192 9.07 3.92 12.82
CA SER A 192 9.58 2.59 12.44
C SER A 192 8.48 1.54 12.59
N ALA A 193 7.75 1.55 13.72
CA ALA A 193 6.62 0.66 13.95
C ALA A 193 5.47 0.91 12.97
N TRP A 194 5.14 2.18 12.68
CA TRP A 194 4.12 2.55 11.70
C TRP A 194 4.45 2.08 10.28
N LEU A 195 5.70 2.26 9.81
CA LEU A 195 6.17 1.73 8.52
C LEU A 195 6.16 0.19 8.48
N ALA A 196 6.48 -0.47 9.60
CA ALA A 196 6.37 -1.92 9.70
C ALA A 196 4.91 -2.40 9.59
N ASP A 197 3.97 -1.72 10.23
CA ASP A 197 2.53 -2.01 10.14
C ASP A 197 2.02 -1.80 8.71
N ILE A 198 2.39 -0.68 8.05
CA ILE A 198 2.04 -0.45 6.63
C ILE A 198 2.55 -1.59 5.76
N ARG A 199 3.83 -1.96 5.91
CA ARG A 199 4.40 -3.06 5.15
C ARG A 199 3.57 -4.33 5.33
N ALA A 200 3.26 -4.73 6.57
CA ALA A 200 2.50 -5.94 6.86
C ALA A 200 1.04 -5.89 6.35
N THR A 201 0.38 -4.74 6.52
CA THR A 201 -1.04 -4.56 6.16
C THR A 201 -1.24 -4.44 4.67
N HIS A 202 -0.42 -3.68 3.94
CA HIS A 202 -0.57 -3.47 2.50
C HIS A 202 -0.17 -4.72 1.69
N VAL A 203 0.58 -5.63 2.30
CA VAL A 203 0.77 -7.00 1.80
C VAL A 203 -0.54 -7.79 1.80
N SER A 204 -1.25 -7.70 2.91
CA SER A 204 -2.45 -8.49 3.22
C SER A 204 -3.70 -7.93 2.53
N TYR A 205 -3.76 -6.60 2.43
CA TYR A 205 -4.85 -5.80 1.89
C TYR A 205 -4.35 -4.90 0.73
N PRO A 206 -4.16 -5.45 -0.48
CA PRO A 206 -3.58 -4.70 -1.59
C PRO A 206 -4.36 -3.44 -2.00
N SER A 207 -5.65 -3.38 -1.69
CA SER A 207 -6.49 -2.20 -1.94
C SER A 207 -6.09 -0.99 -1.09
N LEU A 208 -5.39 -1.18 0.04
CA LEU A 208 -4.93 -0.06 0.89
C LEU A 208 -3.96 0.89 0.18
N LEU A 209 -3.17 0.39 -0.77
CA LEU A 209 -2.29 1.22 -1.59
C LEU A 209 -3.05 2.24 -2.44
N TYR A 210 -4.34 1.99 -2.73
CA TYR A 210 -5.18 2.81 -3.58
C TYR A 210 -6.19 3.66 -2.81
N TYR A 211 -6.28 3.50 -1.48
CA TYR A 211 -7.08 4.41 -0.65
C TYR A 211 -6.55 5.83 -0.76
N ARG A 212 -7.43 6.78 -1.09
CA ARG A 212 -7.06 8.19 -1.09
C ARG A 212 -6.83 8.68 0.35
N PRO A 213 -5.83 9.55 0.56
CA PRO A 213 -5.56 10.15 1.86
C PRO A 213 -6.76 10.93 2.42
N ALA A 214 -6.91 10.97 3.74
CA ALA A 214 -7.99 11.70 4.39
C ALA A 214 -7.74 13.22 4.44
N SER A 215 -6.48 13.64 4.29
CA SER A 215 -6.05 15.04 4.27
C SER A 215 -5.20 15.34 3.04
N GLN A 216 -4.87 16.61 2.83
CA GLN A 216 -3.95 17.03 1.77
C GLN A 216 -2.51 16.52 1.98
N PHE A 217 -2.15 16.13 3.21
CA PHE A 217 -0.83 15.63 3.53
C PHE A 217 -0.81 14.10 3.42
N VAL A 218 -0.34 13.61 2.28
CA VAL A 218 -0.36 12.18 1.98
C VAL A 218 0.63 11.39 2.84
N TRP A 219 0.30 10.14 3.17
CA TRP A 219 1.14 9.28 4.02
C TRP A 219 2.58 9.10 3.50
N LEU A 220 2.78 9.13 2.18
CA LEU A 220 4.10 9.08 1.55
C LEU A 220 4.93 10.35 1.84
N ARG A 221 4.28 11.52 1.94
CA ARG A 221 4.93 12.78 2.30
C ARG A 221 5.33 12.76 3.78
N ALA A 222 4.48 12.24 4.65
CA ALA A 222 4.83 12.05 6.05
C ALA A 222 6.04 11.09 6.21
N ALA A 223 6.02 9.97 5.47
CA ALA A 223 7.12 9.02 5.47
C ALA A 223 8.45 9.64 4.99
N VAL A 224 8.44 10.42 3.89
CA VAL A 224 9.69 11.03 3.40
C VAL A 224 10.24 12.07 4.37
N VAL A 225 9.39 12.88 5.00
CA VAL A 225 9.81 13.90 5.98
C VAL A 225 10.54 13.25 7.16
N VAL A 226 9.95 12.19 7.74
CA VAL A 226 10.54 11.52 8.90
C VAL A 226 11.79 10.72 8.52
N LEU A 227 11.81 10.09 7.34
CA LEU A 227 12.99 9.40 6.84
C LEU A 227 14.14 10.35 6.50
N ASP A 228 13.85 11.52 5.90
CA ASP A 228 14.85 12.55 5.61
C ASP A 228 15.42 13.13 6.92
N ALA A 229 14.60 13.34 7.96
CA ALA A 229 15.08 13.76 9.28
C ALA A 229 16.03 12.71 9.91
N ALA A 230 15.66 11.42 9.87
CA ALA A 230 16.51 10.33 10.34
C ALA A 230 17.80 10.19 9.52
N ALA A 231 17.72 10.38 8.19
CA ALA A 231 18.87 10.36 7.31
C ALA A 231 19.83 11.53 7.59
N LEU A 232 19.31 12.74 7.83
CA LEU A 232 20.10 13.92 8.22
C LEU A 232 20.86 13.65 9.51
N VAL A 233 20.19 13.16 10.55
CA VAL A 233 20.82 12.82 11.83
C VAL A 233 21.91 11.76 11.67
N GLN A 234 21.61 10.66 10.96
CA GLN A 234 22.57 9.58 10.71
C GLN A 234 23.77 10.02 9.85
N ALA A 235 23.57 11.00 8.97
CA ALA A 235 24.58 11.54 8.08
C ALA A 235 25.52 12.50 8.81
N VAL A 236 24.99 13.44 9.59
CA VAL A 236 25.75 14.50 10.26
C VAL A 236 26.39 14.02 11.57
N ALA A 237 25.65 13.27 12.38
CA ALA A 237 26.03 12.91 13.75
C ALA A 237 25.83 11.39 14.02
N PRO A 238 26.61 10.51 13.38
CA PRO A 238 26.39 9.06 13.46
C PRO A 238 26.54 8.46 14.86
N ASN A 239 27.34 9.04 15.77
CA ASN A 239 27.51 8.56 17.14
C ASN A 239 26.44 9.14 18.07
N TRP A 240 26.00 10.38 17.83
CA TRP A 240 24.88 10.98 18.52
C TRP A 240 23.51 10.43 18.09
N ALA A 241 23.39 9.89 16.88
CA ALA A 241 22.11 9.42 16.32
C ALA A 241 21.31 8.57 17.33
N PRO A 242 20.00 8.82 17.50
CA PRO A 242 19.15 7.99 18.34
C PRO A 242 19.18 6.50 17.95
N PRO A 243 19.09 5.56 18.89
CA PRO A 243 19.11 4.12 18.63
C PRO A 243 18.19 3.65 17.49
N HIS A 244 16.97 4.19 17.41
CA HIS A 244 15.97 3.76 16.42
C HIS A 244 16.16 4.37 15.02
N THR A 245 17.11 5.30 14.83
CA THR A 245 17.38 5.94 13.54
C THR A 245 17.63 4.92 12.42
N ARG A 246 18.49 3.93 12.67
CA ARG A 246 18.81 2.89 11.68
C ARG A 246 17.64 1.94 11.43
N ALA A 247 16.88 1.62 12.47
CA ALA A 247 15.70 0.76 12.36
C ALA A 247 14.61 1.42 11.51
N LEU A 248 14.38 2.72 11.70
CA LEU A 248 13.49 3.53 10.89
C LEU A 248 13.91 3.55 9.41
N LEU A 249 15.18 3.90 9.13
CA LEU A 249 15.70 3.93 7.76
C LEU A 249 15.61 2.58 7.05
N HIS A 250 15.93 1.49 7.76
CA HIS A 250 15.84 0.14 7.23
C HIS A 250 14.38 -0.25 6.95
N THR A 251 13.50 -0.09 7.93
CA THR A 251 12.09 -0.48 7.83
C THR A 251 11.37 0.35 6.76
N GLY A 252 11.62 1.65 6.70
CA GLY A 252 11.09 2.54 5.67
C GLY A 252 11.53 2.15 4.26
N THR A 253 12.83 1.89 4.08
CA THR A 253 13.38 1.37 2.80
C THR A 253 12.63 0.11 2.37
N CYS A 254 12.51 -0.89 3.26
CA CYS A 254 11.85 -2.14 2.93
C CYS A 254 10.35 -1.94 2.63
N CYS A 255 9.65 -1.13 3.42
CA CYS A 255 8.23 -0.82 3.22
C CYS A 255 7.97 -0.21 1.85
N LEU A 256 8.75 0.81 1.48
CA LEU A 256 8.58 1.54 0.22
C LEU A 256 9.01 0.70 -0.99
N HIS A 257 10.10 -0.05 -0.86
CA HIS A 257 10.55 -0.99 -1.88
C HIS A 257 9.49 -2.07 -2.17
N GLU A 258 8.95 -2.71 -1.12
CA GLU A 258 7.90 -3.72 -1.28
C GLU A 258 6.60 -3.13 -1.85
N SER A 259 6.26 -1.90 -1.45
CA SER A 259 5.10 -1.18 -2.01
C SER A 259 5.27 -0.89 -3.49
N ALA A 260 6.46 -0.46 -3.92
CA ALA A 260 6.79 -0.24 -5.32
C ALA A 260 6.67 -1.53 -6.15
N ILE A 261 7.24 -2.64 -5.67
CA ILE A 261 7.12 -3.96 -6.32
C ILE A 261 5.65 -4.37 -6.48
N ARG A 262 4.82 -4.15 -5.45
CA ARG A 262 3.38 -4.50 -5.49
C ARG A 262 2.60 -3.69 -6.51
N LEU A 263 3.04 -2.46 -6.79
CA LEU A 263 2.49 -1.62 -7.86
C LEU A 263 3.06 -1.95 -9.24
N GLY A 264 3.97 -2.92 -9.35
CA GLY A 264 4.64 -3.31 -10.59
C GLY A 264 5.71 -2.32 -11.03
N LEU A 265 6.23 -1.51 -10.10
CA LEU A 265 7.21 -0.48 -10.40
C LEU A 265 8.64 -1.04 -10.31
N HIS A 266 9.43 -0.73 -11.33
CA HIS A 266 10.87 -0.96 -11.33
C HIS A 266 11.55 0.41 -11.16
N VAL A 267 12.11 0.64 -9.98
CA VAL A 267 12.76 1.90 -9.66
C VAL A 267 14.26 1.75 -9.88
N PRO A 268 14.86 2.52 -10.81
CA PRO A 268 16.28 2.41 -11.10
C PRO A 268 17.10 2.85 -9.88
N LYS A 269 18.27 2.23 -9.72
CA LYS A 269 19.24 2.67 -8.71
C LYS A 269 19.79 4.03 -9.15
N SER A 270 19.66 5.03 -8.29
CA SER A 270 20.27 6.34 -8.49
C SER A 270 21.46 6.53 -7.55
N VAL A 271 22.44 7.33 -7.99
CA VAL A 271 23.60 7.71 -7.17
C VAL A 271 23.27 8.90 -6.26
N VAL A 272 22.37 9.76 -6.73
CA VAL A 272 21.89 10.96 -6.03
C VAL A 272 20.38 11.00 -6.16
N SER A 273 19.70 11.41 -5.08
CA SER A 273 18.26 11.66 -5.08
C SER A 273 17.99 13.10 -4.67
N LEU A 274 17.50 13.91 -5.62
CA LEU A 274 16.99 15.27 -5.36
C LEU A 274 15.47 15.33 -5.22
N HIS A 275 14.77 14.22 -5.42
CA HIS A 275 13.30 14.16 -5.41
C HIS A 275 12.68 14.88 -4.20
N GLY A 276 11.97 15.98 -4.44
CA GLY A 276 11.30 16.78 -3.41
C GLY A 276 12.23 17.61 -2.51
N ARG A 277 13.47 17.83 -2.95
CA ARG A 277 14.49 18.66 -2.31
C ARG A 277 15.31 19.42 -3.34
N GLU A 278 14.75 19.66 -4.53
CA GLU A 278 15.42 20.34 -5.64
C GLU A 278 15.87 21.77 -5.24
N GLU A 279 15.08 22.42 -4.39
CA GLU A 279 15.31 23.79 -3.89
C GLU A 279 16.04 23.83 -2.53
N HIS A 280 16.28 22.67 -1.90
CA HIS A 280 16.83 22.60 -0.54
C HIS A 280 18.31 22.24 -0.57
N ALA A 281 19.17 23.26 -0.46
CA ALA A 281 20.61 23.04 -0.38
C ALA A 281 20.95 22.31 0.94
N PHE A 282 21.62 21.16 0.83
CA PHE A 282 21.98 20.34 2.00
C PHE A 282 22.83 21.08 3.02
N THR A 283 23.69 21.99 2.58
CA THR A 283 24.49 22.83 3.46
C THR A 283 23.62 23.68 4.39
N ASP A 284 22.47 24.13 3.93
CA ASP A 284 21.53 24.91 4.74
C ASP A 284 20.78 24.00 5.72
N SER A 285 20.40 22.79 5.30
CA SER A 285 19.82 21.78 6.19
C SER A 285 20.77 21.38 7.33
N VAL A 286 22.06 21.20 7.03
CA VAL A 286 23.09 20.92 8.04
C VAL A 286 23.27 22.13 8.96
N ARG A 287 23.35 23.35 8.42
CA ARG A 287 23.47 24.56 9.23
C ARG A 287 22.29 24.71 10.19
N GLY A 288 21.07 24.49 9.70
CA GLY A 288 19.84 24.49 10.51
C GLY A 288 19.90 23.46 11.63
N ALA A 289 20.19 22.20 11.31
CA ALA A 289 20.27 21.13 12.31
C ALA A 289 21.36 21.38 13.37
N VAL A 290 22.55 21.85 12.97
CA VAL A 290 23.64 22.18 13.90
C VAL A 290 23.26 23.36 14.79
N SER A 291 22.64 24.40 14.22
CA SER A 291 22.15 25.55 15.00
C SER A 291 21.05 25.18 15.99
N ALA A 292 20.28 24.12 15.69
CA ALA A 292 19.24 23.60 16.57
C ALA A 292 19.78 22.67 17.67
N GLY A 293 21.06 22.27 17.61
CA GLY A 293 21.72 21.48 18.66
C GLY A 293 22.28 20.12 18.21
N LEU A 294 22.26 19.80 16.90
CA LEU A 294 22.87 18.56 16.39
C LEU A 294 24.41 18.66 16.38
N PRO A 295 25.14 17.70 16.97
CA PRO A 295 26.60 17.74 16.94
C PRO A 295 27.16 17.56 15.51
N PRO A 296 28.03 18.46 15.02
CA PRO A 296 28.64 18.32 13.70
C PRO A 296 29.81 17.32 13.72
N GLU A 297 29.53 16.02 13.75
CA GLU A 297 30.57 14.98 13.83
C GLU A 297 31.25 14.68 12.49
N ARG A 298 30.56 14.88 11.36
CA ARG A 298 31.11 14.70 10.01
C ARG A 298 31.29 16.03 9.27
N THR A 299 32.26 16.04 8.35
CA THR A 299 32.43 17.16 7.40
C THR A 299 31.22 17.27 6.47
N GLY A 300 30.97 18.47 5.92
CA GLY A 300 29.81 18.70 5.04
C GLY A 300 29.77 17.78 3.82
N GLN A 301 30.93 17.46 3.23
CA GLN A 301 31.01 16.58 2.06
C GLN A 301 30.76 15.11 2.41
N ASP A 302 31.33 14.61 3.51
CA ASP A 302 31.12 13.23 3.95
C ASP A 302 29.67 13.02 4.42
N ALA A 303 29.12 14.01 5.14
CA ALA A 303 27.72 14.03 5.54
C ALA A 303 26.80 14.00 4.30
N TRP A 304 27.12 14.75 3.25
CA TRP A 304 26.34 14.75 2.01
C TRP A 304 26.29 13.36 1.37
N TRP A 305 27.43 12.68 1.24
CA TRP A 305 27.47 11.34 0.67
C TRP A 305 26.76 10.31 1.55
N ALA A 306 26.91 10.41 2.87
CA ALA A 306 26.18 9.55 3.80
C ALA A 306 24.65 9.75 3.71
N PHE A 307 24.20 11.00 3.59
CA PHE A 307 22.79 11.35 3.39
C PHE A 307 22.26 10.76 2.07
N GLN A 308 22.98 10.94 0.97
CA GLN A 308 22.58 10.40 -0.33
C GLN A 308 22.56 8.86 -0.37
N ALA A 309 23.50 8.21 0.32
CA ALA A 309 23.54 6.75 0.44
C ALA A 309 22.31 6.20 1.18
N ALA A 310 21.76 6.94 2.16
CA ALA A 310 20.48 6.59 2.78
C ALA A 310 19.30 6.93 1.85
N ARG A 311 19.27 8.16 1.30
CA ARG A 311 18.13 8.72 0.59
C ARG A 311 17.77 8.01 -0.71
N THR A 312 18.78 7.58 -1.47
CA THR A 312 18.61 6.82 -2.72
C THR A 312 17.89 5.49 -2.51
N ARG A 313 17.82 4.98 -1.27
CA ARG A 313 17.15 3.72 -0.94
C ARG A 313 15.64 3.86 -0.73
N TYR A 314 15.11 5.04 -0.47
CA TYR A 314 13.68 5.24 -0.19
C TYR A 314 13.02 6.32 -1.04
N ALA A 315 13.68 7.46 -1.28
CA ALA A 315 13.06 8.61 -1.94
C ALA A 315 12.63 8.32 -3.40
N PRO A 316 13.44 7.62 -4.24
CA PRO A 316 13.00 7.25 -5.58
C PRO A 316 11.76 6.35 -5.59
N HIS A 317 11.63 5.46 -4.60
CA HIS A 317 10.44 4.61 -4.46
C HIS A 317 9.21 5.45 -4.12
N ILE A 318 9.34 6.42 -3.21
CA ILE A 318 8.25 7.34 -2.87
C ILE A 318 7.78 8.08 -4.12
N SER A 319 8.68 8.74 -4.85
CA SER A 319 8.32 9.49 -6.06
C SER A 319 7.67 8.62 -7.13
N ALA A 320 8.17 7.40 -7.35
CA ALA A 320 7.57 6.47 -8.29
C ALA A 320 6.17 6.01 -7.87
N ILE A 321 5.97 5.71 -6.57
CA ILE A 321 4.66 5.34 -6.02
C ILE A 321 3.69 6.51 -6.16
N SER A 322 4.12 7.71 -5.76
CA SER A 322 3.36 8.95 -5.87
C SER A 322 2.87 9.23 -7.29
N ALA A 323 3.77 9.14 -8.26
CA ALA A 323 3.42 9.29 -9.68
C ALA A 323 2.46 8.19 -10.15
N ARG A 324 2.70 6.93 -9.73
CA ARG A 324 1.86 5.79 -10.09
C ARG A 324 0.44 5.89 -9.53
N LEU A 325 0.29 6.50 -8.36
CA LEU A 325 -0.98 6.70 -7.66
C LEU A 325 -1.64 8.05 -7.97
N MET A 326 -1.01 8.90 -8.79
CA MET A 326 -1.49 10.25 -9.09
C MET A 326 -1.77 11.04 -7.80
N TYR A 327 -0.82 11.01 -6.87
CA TYR A 327 -0.81 12.00 -5.81
C TYR A 327 -0.29 13.29 -6.42
N ASP A 328 -1.14 14.32 -6.41
CA ASP A 328 -0.71 15.67 -6.73
C ASP A 328 0.12 16.15 -5.54
N PHE A 329 1.42 15.93 -5.65
CA PHE A 329 2.31 16.81 -4.94
C PHE A 329 2.32 18.10 -5.75
N GLU A 330 2.18 19.24 -5.08
CA GLU A 330 3.02 20.37 -5.44
C GLU A 330 4.48 19.93 -5.18
N LEU A 331 5.00 19.07 -6.06
CA LEU A 331 6.42 18.97 -6.33
C LEU A 331 6.57 19.87 -7.55
N PRO A 332 7.28 21.01 -7.45
CA PRO A 332 7.58 21.80 -8.62
C PRO A 332 8.12 20.86 -9.70
N ALA A 333 7.58 20.96 -10.92
CA ALA A 333 8.09 20.18 -12.04
C ALA A 333 9.62 20.36 -12.08
N PRO A 334 10.42 19.28 -12.25
CA PRO A 334 11.86 19.45 -12.32
C PRO A 334 12.15 20.45 -13.45
N PRO A 335 12.93 21.51 -13.22
CA PRO A 335 13.40 22.31 -14.32
C PRO A 335 14.13 21.36 -15.26
N VAL A 336 13.79 21.42 -16.55
CA VAL A 336 14.53 20.73 -17.60
C VAL A 336 15.84 21.50 -17.78
N GLU A 337 16.73 21.41 -16.79
CA GLU A 337 18.09 21.89 -16.91
C GLU A 337 19.01 20.70 -17.23
N PRO A 338 19.87 20.83 -18.25
CA PRO A 338 20.80 19.77 -18.61
C PRO A 338 21.76 19.52 -17.44
N VAL A 339 21.89 18.25 -17.04
CA VAL A 339 22.88 17.77 -16.07
C VAL A 339 24.25 18.34 -16.44
N PRO A 340 24.93 19.10 -15.57
CA PRO A 340 26.25 19.62 -15.88
C PRO A 340 27.23 18.45 -16.07
N ASP A 341 27.90 18.45 -17.22
CA ASP A 341 28.88 17.45 -17.60
C ASP A 341 30.10 17.50 -16.67
N VAL A 342 30.14 16.58 -15.70
CA VAL A 342 31.23 16.45 -14.72
C VAL A 342 32.55 16.01 -15.37
N ARG A 343 32.59 15.70 -16.68
CA ARG A 343 33.83 15.28 -17.36
C ARG A 343 34.76 16.41 -17.80
N LYS A 344 34.42 17.69 -17.63
CA LYS A 344 35.25 18.81 -18.12
C LYS A 344 36.10 19.55 -17.06
N LYS A 345 36.33 18.97 -15.88
CA LYS A 345 37.32 19.49 -14.91
C LYS A 345 38.40 18.45 -14.62
N VAL A 346 39.22 18.16 -15.62
CA VAL A 346 40.60 17.74 -15.40
C VAL A 346 41.47 18.79 -16.10
N PRO A 347 42.25 19.61 -15.36
CA PRO A 347 43.21 20.49 -16.01
C PRO A 347 44.29 19.62 -16.63
N SER A 348 44.49 19.76 -17.94
CA SER A 348 45.65 19.22 -18.64
C SER A 348 46.90 19.92 -18.09
N ALA A 349 47.80 19.13 -17.50
CA ALA A 349 49.19 19.51 -17.33
C ALA A 349 49.89 19.58 -18.69
#